data_AF-A0A3B9K293-F1
#
_entry.id   AF-A0A3B9K293-F1
#
_cell.length_a   1.000
_cell.length_b   1.000
_cell.length_c   1.000
_cell.angle_alpha   90.00
_cell.angle_beta   90.00
_cell.angle_gamma   90.00
#
_symmetry.space_group_name_H-M   'P 1'
#
loop_
_entity.id
_entity.type
_entity.pdbx_description
1 polymer ?
#
loop_
_entity_poly.entity_id
_entity_poly.type
_entity_poly.pdbx_seq_one_letter_code
_entity_poly.pdbx_strand_id
1 'polypeptide(L)'
;KNLNRTQEVIDSHSELSPLNLISYLEMTQYMATTLLRDTDMMSMAHGLEIRVPLMDHKLVELMFSVPSNIKMKQGIPKPLLVNSLSKKLPEFIVRRKKMGFTLPFEVWMR
;
A
#
# COMPACT_ATOMS: atom_id res chain seq x y z
N LYS A 1 1.46 -4.97 20.31
CA LYS A 1 2.47 -5.08 19.22
C LYS A 1 3.85 -5.11 19.88
N ASN A 2 4.71 -6.06 19.51
CA ASN A 2 6.03 -6.22 20.12
C ASN A 2 6.99 -5.15 19.56
N LEU A 3 7.22 -4.08 20.32
CA LEU A 3 8.04 -2.93 19.90
C LEU A 3 9.50 -3.33 19.65
N ASN A 4 10.03 -4.24 20.45
CA ASN A 4 11.42 -4.71 20.33
C ASN A 4 11.67 -5.37 18.97
N ARG A 5 10.75 -6.23 18.53
CA ARG A 5 10.83 -6.86 17.20
C ARG A 5 10.76 -5.85 16.06
N THR A 6 9.99 -4.77 16.22
CA THR A 6 9.90 -3.74 15.18
C THR A 6 11.22 -2.97 15.09
N GLN A 7 11.86 -2.70 16.23
CA GLN A 7 13.16 -2.05 16.28
C GLN A 7 14.25 -2.93 15.63
N GLU A 8 14.29 -4.23 15.92
CA GLU A 8 15.20 -5.18 15.27
C GLU A 8 15.07 -5.17 13.73
N VAL A 9 13.84 -5.08 13.24
CA VAL A 9 13.57 -5.00 11.78
C VAL A 9 14.06 -3.67 11.20
N ILE A 10 13.89 -2.56 11.92
CA ILE A 10 14.40 -1.25 11.50
C ILE A 10 15.94 -1.27 11.44
N ASP A 11 16.58 -1.79 12.48
CA ASP A 11 18.03 -1.80 12.60
C ASP A 11 18.68 -2.68 11.53
N SER A 12 18.04 -3.79 11.17
CA SER A 12 18.50 -4.71 10.11
C SER A 12 18.34 -4.18 8.68
N HIS A 13 17.60 -3.09 8.46
CA HIS A 13 17.34 -2.51 7.14
C HIS A 13 17.75 -1.02 7.08
N SER A 14 18.82 -0.67 7.79
CA SER A 14 19.33 0.70 7.90
C SER A 14 19.84 1.28 6.57
N GLU A 15 20.12 0.43 5.58
CA GLU A 15 20.51 0.80 4.22
C GLU A 15 19.36 1.36 3.39
N LEU A 16 18.10 1.09 3.77
CA LEU A 16 16.94 1.58 3.05
C LEU A 16 16.71 3.08 3.31
N SER A 17 16.36 3.80 2.25
CA SER A 17 15.83 5.16 2.43
C SER A 17 14.59 5.15 3.34
N PRO A 18 14.30 6.22 4.10
CA PRO A 18 13.18 6.24 5.04
C PRO A 18 11.83 5.83 4.42
N LEU A 19 11.58 6.22 3.17
CA LEU A 19 10.35 5.84 2.45
C LEU A 19 10.29 4.34 2.13
N ASN A 20 11.41 3.73 1.76
CA ASN A 20 11.48 2.29 1.51
C ASN A 20 11.36 1.51 2.80
N LEU A 21 11.96 1.99 3.89
CA LEU A 21 11.81 1.37 5.21
C LEU A 21 10.33 1.38 5.65
N ILE A 22 9.64 2.51 5.51
CA ILE A 22 8.20 2.59 5.80
C ILE A 22 7.41 1.62 4.92
N SER A 23 7.71 1.55 3.62
CA SER A 23 7.02 0.65 2.69
C SER A 23 7.26 -0.82 3.05
N TYR A 24 8.48 -1.18 3.45
CA TYR A 24 8.83 -2.52 3.89
C TYR A 24 8.12 -2.91 5.20
N LEU A 25 8.12 -2.01 6.19
CA LEU A 25 7.40 -2.22 7.45
C LEU A 25 5.90 -2.33 7.22
N GLU A 26 5.32 -1.51 6.36
CA GLU A 26 3.90 -1.59 6.02
C GLU A 26 3.58 -2.94 5.39
N MET A 27 4.36 -3.37 4.40
CA MET A 27 4.16 -4.64 3.71
C MET A 27 4.28 -5.85 4.67
N THR A 28 5.29 -5.86 5.54
CA THR A 28 5.60 -7.01 6.40
C THR A 28 4.84 -7.02 7.73
N GLN A 29 4.55 -5.86 8.32
CA GLN A 29 3.98 -5.77 9.67
C GLN A 29 2.47 -5.45 9.68
N TYR A 30 1.91 -4.98 8.56
CA TYR A 30 0.49 -4.64 8.48
C TYR A 30 -0.22 -5.24 7.27
N MET A 31 0.29 -5.06 6.06
CA MET A 31 -0.36 -5.54 4.84
C MET A 31 -0.46 -7.07 4.85
N ALA A 32 0.65 -7.77 5.08
CA ALA A 32 0.66 -9.23 5.08
C ALA A 32 -0.18 -9.82 6.22
N THR A 33 -0.02 -9.28 7.43
CA THR A 33 -0.61 -9.85 8.66
C THR A 33 -2.07 -9.47 8.88
N THR A 34 -2.53 -8.36 8.28
CA THR A 34 -3.90 -7.86 8.43
C THR A 34 -4.59 -7.79 7.07
N LEU A 35 -4.14 -6.93 6.15
CA LEU A 35 -4.91 -6.63 4.94
C LEU A 35 -5.08 -7.85 4.02
N LEU A 36 -3.99 -8.54 3.69
CA LEU A 36 -4.02 -9.70 2.78
C LEU A 36 -4.70 -10.88 3.43
N ARG A 37 -4.37 -11.18 4.70
CA ARG A 37 -4.99 -12.26 5.46
C ARG A 37 -6.51 -12.07 5.56
N ASP A 38 -6.96 -10.90 6.01
CA ASP A 38 -8.38 -10.66 6.25
C ASP A 38 -9.16 -10.63 4.92
N THR A 39 -8.56 -10.10 3.85
CA THR A 39 -9.16 -10.13 2.50
C THR A 39 -9.33 -11.56 2.00
N ASP A 40 -8.28 -12.39 2.11
CA ASP A 40 -8.30 -13.79 1.68
C ASP A 40 -9.31 -14.62 2.47
N MET A 41 -9.30 -14.50 3.81
CA MET A 41 -10.26 -15.21 4.66
C MET A 41 -11.72 -14.86 4.32
N MET A 42 -12.01 -13.57 4.13
CA MET A 42 -13.37 -13.12 3.82
C MET A 42 -13.83 -13.50 2.41
N SER A 43 -12.93 -13.46 1.43
CA SER A 43 -13.26 -13.82 0.05
C SER A 43 -13.44 -15.32 -0.12
N MET A 44 -12.54 -16.12 0.46
CA MET A 44 -12.60 -17.58 0.36
C MET A 44 -13.77 -18.18 1.14
N ALA A 45 -14.25 -17.53 2.19
CA ALA A 45 -15.52 -17.87 2.84
C ALA A 45 -16.72 -17.84 1.87
N HIS A 46 -16.59 -17.11 0.75
CA HIS A 46 -17.59 -17.01 -0.32
C HIS A 46 -17.11 -17.66 -1.64
N GLY A 47 -16.03 -18.45 -1.61
CA GLY A 47 -15.46 -19.10 -2.81
C GLY A 47 -14.90 -18.11 -3.84
N LEU A 48 -14.55 -16.89 -3.44
CA LEU A 48 -14.00 -15.86 -4.33
C LEU A 48 -12.49 -15.72 -4.15
N GLU A 49 -11.75 -15.82 -5.25
CA GLU A 49 -10.31 -15.50 -5.28
C GLU A 49 -10.11 -14.01 -5.62
N ILE A 50 -9.55 -13.23 -4.69
CA ILE A 50 -9.19 -11.83 -4.93
C ILE A 50 -7.72 -11.73 -5.34
N ARG A 51 -7.47 -11.03 -6.46
CA ARG A 51 -6.11 -10.71 -6.92
C ARG A 51 -5.70 -9.32 -6.47
N VAL A 52 -4.41 -9.15 -6.16
CA VAL A 52 -3.82 -7.88 -5.71
C VAL A 52 -2.69 -7.46 -6.68
N PRO A 53 -3.00 -6.94 -7.89
CA PRO A 53 -2.01 -6.73 -8.96
C PRO A 53 -0.87 -5.78 -8.59
N LEU A 54 -1.11 -4.84 -7.66
CA LEU A 54 -0.08 -3.91 -7.21
C LEU A 54 0.97 -4.55 -6.29
N MET A 55 0.75 -5.79 -5.86
CA MET A 55 1.66 -6.57 -5.02
C MET A 55 2.40 -7.66 -5.79
N ASP A 56 2.48 -7.53 -7.12
CA ASP A 56 3.36 -8.38 -7.93
C ASP A 56 4.83 -8.13 -7.57
N HIS A 57 5.60 -9.21 -7.41
CA HIS A 57 7.00 -9.15 -6.98
C HIS A 57 7.85 -8.26 -7.91
N LYS A 58 7.63 -8.30 -9.23
CA LYS A 58 8.42 -7.48 -10.19
C LYS A 58 8.13 -6.00 -10.01
N LEU A 59 6.86 -5.66 -9.75
CA LEU A 59 6.47 -4.28 -9.49
C LEU A 59 7.05 -3.79 -8.16
N VAL A 60 6.99 -4.62 -7.11
CA VAL A 60 7.54 -4.29 -5.79
C VAL A 60 9.06 -4.08 -5.89
N GLU A 61 9.79 -5.02 -6.48
CA GLU A 61 11.24 -4.92 -6.69
C GLU A 61 11.62 -3.64 -7.45
N LEU A 62 10.90 -3.32 -8.53
CA LEU A 62 11.07 -2.08 -9.28
C LEU A 62 10.82 -0.85 -8.41
N MET A 63 9.78 -0.84 -7.57
CA MET A 63 9.50 0.31 -6.69
C MET A 63 10.55 0.49 -5.60
N PHE A 64 11.17 -0.59 -5.13
CA PHE A 64 12.30 -0.51 -4.20
C PHE A 64 13.57 0.03 -4.87
N SER A 65 13.79 -0.25 -6.17
CA SER A 65 14.93 0.28 -6.92
C SER A 65 14.79 1.75 -7.32
N VAL A 66 13.57 2.29 -7.35
CA VAL A 66 13.33 3.71 -7.70
C VAL A 66 13.70 4.64 -6.54
N PRO A 67 14.51 5.70 -6.79
CA PRO A 67 14.82 6.73 -5.79
C PRO A 67 13.58 7.39 -5.15
N SER A 68 13.65 7.64 -3.84
CA SER A 68 12.50 8.15 -3.06
C SER A 68 12.02 9.53 -3.46
N ASN A 69 12.92 10.40 -3.94
CA ASN A 69 12.60 11.72 -4.49
C ASN A 69 11.78 11.65 -5.79
N ILE A 70 11.80 10.52 -6.50
CA ILE A 70 10.98 10.29 -7.71
C ILE A 70 9.59 9.74 -7.34
N LYS A 71 9.52 8.93 -6.28
CA LYS A 71 8.26 8.35 -5.77
C LYS A 71 7.35 9.37 -5.12
N MET A 72 7.92 10.43 -4.54
CA MET A 72 7.18 11.48 -3.85
C MET A 72 7.34 12.81 -4.56
N LYS A 73 6.21 13.46 -4.86
CA LYS A 73 6.16 14.84 -5.34
C LYS A 73 5.23 15.63 -4.43
N GLN A 74 5.68 16.80 -3.97
CA GLN A 74 4.92 17.62 -3.03
C GLN A 74 3.48 17.85 -3.51
N GLY A 75 2.51 17.53 -2.64
CA GLY A 75 1.08 17.73 -2.89
C GLY A 75 0.42 16.75 -3.87
N ILE A 76 1.16 15.83 -4.51
CA ILE A 76 0.60 14.88 -5.49
C ILE A 76 0.75 13.45 -4.95
N PRO A 77 -0.35 12.79 -4.54
CA PRO A 77 -0.28 11.41 -4.08
C PRO A 77 -0.03 10.46 -5.26
N LYS A 78 0.88 9.50 -5.07
CA LYS A 78 1.17 8.41 -6.03
C LYS A 78 1.52 8.92 -7.44
N PRO A 79 2.47 9.85 -7.60
CA PRO A 79 2.75 10.52 -8.87
C PRO A 79 3.09 9.55 -10.00
N LEU A 80 3.85 8.48 -9.71
CA LEU A 80 4.22 7.46 -10.70
C LEU A 80 3.00 6.70 -11.25
N LEU A 81 2.09 6.28 -10.36
CA LEU A 81 0.86 5.58 -10.76
C LEU A 81 -0.10 6.50 -11.53
N VAL A 82 -0.22 7.76 -11.09
CA VAL A 82 -1.10 8.72 -11.76
C VAL A 82 -0.57 9.07 -13.14
N ASN A 83 0.74 9.32 -13.28
CA ASN A 83 1.36 9.65 -14.56
C ASN A 83 1.32 8.49 -15.57
N SER A 84 1.39 7.23 -15.11
CA SER A 84 1.31 6.06 -16.00
C SER A 84 -0.09 5.84 -16.58
N LEU A 85 -1.13 6.39 -15.94
CA LEU A 85 -2.54 6.22 -16.33
C LEU A 85 -3.23 7.50 -16.81
N SER A 86 -2.61 8.68 -16.63
CA SER A 86 -3.30 9.98 -16.82
C SER A 86 -3.91 10.15 -18.21
N LYS A 87 -3.25 9.67 -19.26
CA LYS A 87 -3.78 9.74 -20.64
C LYS A 87 -4.90 8.73 -20.93
N LYS A 88 -5.12 7.76 -20.05
CA LYS A 88 -6.11 6.67 -20.20
C LYS A 88 -7.36 6.88 -19.34
N LEU A 89 -7.34 7.84 -18.43
CA LEU A 89 -8.42 8.09 -17.47
C LEU A 89 -8.95 9.52 -17.63
N PRO A 90 -10.26 9.76 -17.39
CA PRO A 90 -10.80 11.11 -17.34
C PRO A 90 -10.09 11.98 -16.29
N GLU A 91 -9.91 13.27 -16.60
CA GLU A 91 -9.15 14.20 -15.76
C GLU A 91 -9.73 14.31 -14.33
N PHE A 92 -11.04 14.20 -14.19
CA PHE A 92 -11.70 14.27 -12.87
C PHE A 92 -11.36 13.05 -11.98
N ILE A 93 -11.01 11.90 -12.56
CA ILE A 93 -10.53 10.72 -11.82
C ILE A 93 -9.08 10.94 -11.40
N VAL A 94 -8.25 11.41 -12.33
CA VAL A 94 -6.82 11.68 -12.14
C VAL A 94 -6.59 12.71 -11.03
N ARG A 95 -7.40 13.77 -10.97
CA ARG A 95 -7.31 14.84 -9.97
C ARG A 95 -8.12 14.58 -8.69
N ARG A 96 -8.78 13.42 -8.58
CA ARG A 96 -9.61 13.12 -7.42
C ARG A 96 -8.76 13.06 -6.15
N LYS A 97 -9.22 13.70 -5.07
CA LYS A 97 -8.59 13.60 -3.74
C LYS A 97 -8.60 12.14 -3.25
N LYS A 98 -7.53 11.71 -2.58
CA LYS A 98 -7.46 10.40 -1.92
C LYS A 98 -8.61 10.30 -0.93
N MET A 99 -9.37 9.22 -1.02
CA MET A 99 -10.38 8.84 -0.04
C MET A 99 -9.96 7.52 0.60
N GLY A 100 -10.17 7.40 1.91
CA GLY A 100 -10.03 6.14 2.61
C GLY A 100 -11.24 5.23 2.36
N PHE A 101 -11.10 3.96 2.71
CA PHE A 101 -12.25 3.08 2.87
C PHE A 101 -12.78 3.29 4.29
N THR A 102 -14.04 3.70 4.40
CA THR A 102 -14.71 3.88 5.69
C THR A 102 -15.85 2.88 5.76
N LEU A 103 -15.94 2.18 6.90
CA LEU A 103 -17.06 1.30 7.17
C LEU A 103 -18.21 2.15 7.71
N PRO A 104 -19.47 1.87 7.32
CA PRO A 104 -20.63 2.62 7.78
C PRO A 104 -21.04 2.15 9.19
N PHE A 105 -20.11 2.23 10.15
CA PHE A 105 -20.32 1.76 11.52
C PHE A 105 -21.54 2.40 12.19
N GLU A 106 -21.80 3.68 11.91
CA GLU A 106 -22.98 4.37 12.44
C GLU A 106 -24.30 3.73 12.01
N VAL A 107 -24.34 3.11 10.82
CA VAL A 107 -25.52 2.40 10.32
C VAL A 107 -25.61 1.01 10.94
N TRP A 108 -24.47 0.35 11.14
CA TRP A 108 -24.41 -1.04 11.64
C TRP A 108 -24.59 -1.17 13.15
N MET A 109 -24.22 -0.16 13.94
CA MET A 109 -24.24 -0.19 15.41
C MET A 109 -25.53 0.37 16.02
N ARG A 110 -26.56 0.62 15.20
CA ARG A 110 -27.93 0.90 15.67
C ARG A 110 -28.67 -0.40 15.93
#